data_AF-A0A174JBF2-F1
#
_entry.id   AF-A0A174JBF2-F1
#
_cell.length_a   1.000
_cell.length_b   1.000
_cell.length_c   1.000
_cell.angle_alpha   90.00
_cell.angle_beta   90.00
_cell.angle_gamma   90.00
#
_symmetry.space_group_name_H-M   'P 1'
#
loop_
_entity.id
_entity.type
_entity.pdbx_description
1 polymer ?
#
loop_
_entity_poly.entity_id
_entity_poly.type
_entity_poly.pdbx_seq_one_letter_code
_entity_poly.pdbx_strand_id
1 'polypeptide(L)'
;MKPLKPRDKVTQRMTRAGLTLDNQTTGESMNISSREAEPEYTAKPDGTAEKALERAVDIRDRHKAKQAARHGERMAKEASGPASRLQFTAEERASPELAPYIKQAEKRADRLDTAKSALPNRRVITKETVYNEAKGKARSKLHFEKVEKHPPKLKPNPASRPVQEAGLYLHGKIHEVEQENVGVESGHKAEELAERQAGKALRNARRRNKLKPYRAAAKAERKSMAANAEFVYQKSLRDNPELAQAVTNPISRLWQKQHIKREYAKAARAAGRGAAGSAKTTASAARKAAEKGKQAASLVARHWKGALLIGGVGLMLLFLMGGLQSCTAMFGSAGTGLAATSYLSEDSDMLGAEAAYAGMEADLQYELDHYETLHPGYDEYRFELDEIGHDPYVLTSILSALHNGVFTLEEV
;
A
#
# COMPACT_ATOMS: atom_id res chain seq x y z
N MET A 1 19.20 91.12 -20.50
CA MET A 1 19.00 90.47 -19.19
C MET A 1 18.87 88.96 -19.43
N LYS A 2 19.71 88.12 -18.81
CA LYS A 2 19.60 86.66 -18.96
C LYS A 2 18.54 86.15 -17.96
N PRO A 3 17.51 85.41 -18.40
CA PRO A 3 16.49 84.89 -17.50
C PRO A 3 17.11 83.85 -16.55
N LEU A 4 16.87 84.02 -15.25
CA LEU A 4 17.31 83.08 -14.22
C LEU A 4 16.41 81.85 -14.25
N LYS A 5 17.01 80.67 -14.49
CA LYS A 5 16.29 79.39 -14.39
C LYS A 5 16.13 78.98 -12.92
N PRO A 6 14.97 78.42 -12.52
CA PRO A 6 14.80 77.86 -11.18
C PRO A 6 15.79 76.71 -10.93
N ARG A 7 16.23 76.53 -9.68
CA ARG A 7 17.12 75.43 -9.30
C ARG A 7 16.33 74.13 -9.29
N ASP A 8 16.88 73.11 -9.94
CA ASP A 8 16.26 71.78 -9.98
C ASP A 8 16.17 71.17 -8.57
N LYS A 9 14.98 70.70 -8.21
CA LYS A 9 14.73 69.99 -6.96
C LYS A 9 14.96 68.50 -7.17
N VAL A 10 16.07 68.00 -6.62
CA VAL A 10 16.45 66.58 -6.72
C VAL A 10 16.16 65.89 -5.39
N THR A 11 15.48 64.75 -5.44
CA THR A 11 15.17 63.91 -4.27
C THR A 11 15.79 62.52 -4.42
N GLN A 12 16.42 62.04 -3.37
CA GLN A 12 17.03 60.71 -3.31
C GLN A 12 16.08 59.74 -2.62
N ARG A 13 15.75 58.63 -3.29
CA ARG A 13 14.94 57.55 -2.71
C ARG A 13 15.62 56.20 -2.88
N MET A 14 15.37 55.31 -1.93
CA MET A 14 15.88 53.94 -1.95
C MET A 14 14.78 53.02 -2.48
N THR A 15 15.07 52.28 -3.56
CA THR A 15 14.15 51.32 -4.18
C THR A 15 14.74 49.90 -4.12
N ARG A 16 13.95 48.89 -4.45
CA ARG A 16 14.39 47.49 -4.49
C ARG A 16 15.57 47.25 -5.45
N ALA A 17 15.66 48.04 -6.52
CA ALA A 17 16.75 48.01 -7.50
C ALA A 17 17.94 48.92 -7.13
N GLY A 18 17.94 49.48 -5.92
CA GLY A 18 18.99 50.36 -5.42
C GLY A 18 18.58 51.83 -5.31
N LEU A 19 19.60 52.68 -5.18
CA LEU A 19 19.49 54.10 -4.88
C LEU A 19 19.25 54.92 -6.16
N THR A 20 18.13 55.64 -6.23
CA THR A 20 17.72 56.44 -7.40
C THR A 20 17.60 57.91 -7.02
N LEU A 21 18.15 58.82 -7.85
CA LEU A 21 17.85 60.26 -7.77
C LEU A 21 16.75 60.60 -8.78
N ASP A 22 15.69 61.21 -8.31
CA ASP A 22 14.63 61.76 -9.15
C ASP A 22 14.75 63.29 -9.18
N ASN A 23 14.84 63.88 -10.37
CA ASN A 23 14.72 65.32 -10.55
C ASN A 23 13.24 65.67 -10.73
N GLN A 24 12.64 66.31 -9.72
CA GLN A 24 11.22 66.66 -9.70
C GLN A 24 10.87 67.76 -10.73
N THR A 25 11.87 68.41 -11.32
CA THR A 25 11.70 69.54 -12.25
C THR A 25 11.66 69.06 -13.70
N THR A 26 12.40 67.99 -14.02
CA THR A 26 12.47 67.41 -15.36
C THR A 26 11.74 66.06 -15.48
N GLY A 27 11.40 65.44 -14.35
CA GLY A 27 10.75 64.11 -14.29
C GLY A 27 11.72 62.95 -14.55
N GLU A 28 13.01 63.22 -14.68
CA GLU A 28 14.03 62.21 -14.97
C GLU A 28 14.49 61.52 -13.67
N SER A 29 14.51 60.18 -13.68
CA SER A 29 15.02 59.34 -12.60
C SER A 29 16.30 58.62 -13.04
N MET A 30 17.40 58.78 -12.30
CA MET A 30 18.68 58.13 -12.58
C MET A 30 19.04 57.16 -11.44
N ASN A 31 19.32 55.90 -11.77
CA ASN A 31 19.85 54.93 -10.80
C ASN A 31 21.36 55.14 -10.64
N ILE A 32 21.81 55.27 -9.39
CA ILE A 32 23.20 55.60 -9.05
C ILE A 32 23.90 54.41 -8.40
N SER A 33 23.14 53.36 -8.04
CA SER A 33 23.74 52.18 -7.44
C SER A 33 24.36 51.26 -8.51
N SER A 34 25.61 50.86 -8.30
CA SER A 34 26.34 49.93 -9.15
C SER A 34 26.02 48.45 -8.84
N ARG A 35 24.86 48.16 -8.24
CA ARG A 35 24.47 46.80 -7.87
C ARG A 35 23.83 46.12 -9.08
N GLU A 36 24.44 45.04 -9.58
CA GLU A 36 23.86 44.21 -10.64
C GLU A 36 22.45 43.74 -10.20
N ALA A 37 21.49 43.80 -11.12
CA ALA A 37 20.12 43.40 -10.85
C ALA A 37 20.09 41.94 -10.38
N GLU A 38 19.51 41.68 -9.20
CA GLU A 38 19.32 40.30 -8.72
C GLU A 38 18.47 39.55 -9.76
N PRO A 39 18.93 38.40 -10.28
CA PRO A 39 18.13 37.63 -11.22
C PRO A 39 16.84 37.16 -10.54
N GLU A 40 15.71 37.35 -11.21
CA GLU A 40 14.42 36.79 -10.77
C GLU A 40 14.51 35.26 -10.84
N TYR A 41 14.73 34.64 -9.69
CA TYR A 41 14.64 33.18 -9.52
C TYR A 41 13.18 32.73 -9.57
N THR A 42 12.61 32.68 -10.78
CA THR A 42 11.41 31.89 -11.03
C THR A 42 11.82 30.43 -11.14
N ALA A 43 11.39 29.61 -10.19
CA ALA A 43 11.67 28.17 -10.17
C ALA A 43 11.11 27.51 -11.44
N LYS A 44 11.98 27.09 -12.36
CA LYS A 44 11.57 26.31 -13.53
C LYS A 44 11.16 24.88 -13.09
N PRO A 45 10.09 24.30 -13.66
CA PRO A 45 9.50 23.03 -13.21
C PRO A 45 10.25 21.76 -13.65
N ASP A 46 11.39 21.86 -14.34
CA ASP A 46 12.02 20.75 -15.07
C ASP A 46 12.54 19.59 -14.19
N GLY A 47 12.65 19.79 -12.87
CA GLY A 47 13.08 18.75 -11.93
C GLY A 47 11.98 17.83 -11.38
N THR A 48 10.69 18.05 -11.69
CA THR A 48 9.59 17.25 -11.10
C THR A 48 9.43 15.87 -11.73
N ALA A 49 9.71 15.73 -13.03
CA ALA A 49 9.52 14.48 -13.76
C ALA A 49 10.52 13.38 -13.32
N GLU A 50 11.79 13.73 -13.16
CA GLU A 50 12.83 12.81 -12.67
C GLU A 50 12.59 12.44 -11.19
N LYS A 51 12.23 13.43 -10.35
CA LYS A 51 11.82 13.19 -8.95
C LYS A 51 10.59 12.27 -8.85
N ALA A 52 9.63 12.38 -9.77
CA ALA A 52 8.46 11.51 -9.81
C ALA A 52 8.83 10.07 -10.23
N LEU A 53 9.72 9.92 -11.21
CA LEU A 53 10.23 8.63 -11.67
C LEU A 53 11.03 7.90 -10.57
N GLU A 54 11.94 8.58 -9.87
CA GLU A 54 12.68 8.00 -8.75
C GLU A 54 11.74 7.57 -7.61
N ARG A 55 10.76 8.42 -7.27
CA ARG A 55 9.76 8.11 -6.24
C ARG A 55 8.89 6.91 -6.65
N ALA A 56 8.50 6.81 -7.92
CA ALA A 56 7.72 5.69 -8.44
C ALA A 56 8.51 4.37 -8.42
N VAL A 57 9.79 4.40 -8.82
CA VAL A 57 10.69 3.23 -8.77
C VAL A 57 10.89 2.78 -7.32
N ASP A 58 11.15 3.70 -6.40
CA ASP A 58 11.31 3.38 -4.98
C ASP A 58 10.03 2.82 -4.35
N ILE A 59 8.85 3.37 -4.69
CA ILE A 59 7.56 2.82 -4.22
C ILE A 59 7.35 1.40 -4.75
N ARG A 60 7.59 1.16 -6.04
CA ARG A 60 7.45 -0.16 -6.67
C ARG A 60 8.39 -1.18 -6.05
N ASP A 61 9.65 -0.80 -5.82
CA ASP A 61 10.66 -1.67 -5.25
C ASP A 61 10.43 -1.94 -3.77
N ARG A 62 9.91 -0.96 -3.02
CA ARG A 62 9.41 -1.15 -1.65
C ARG A 62 8.23 -2.12 -1.60
N HIS A 63 7.28 -2.00 -2.51
CA HIS A 63 6.14 -2.92 -2.58
C HIS A 63 6.61 -4.35 -2.88
N LYS A 64 7.47 -4.53 -3.88
CA LYS A 64 8.12 -5.82 -4.19
C LYS A 64 8.90 -6.37 -2.99
N ALA A 65 9.67 -5.53 -2.29
CA ALA A 65 10.43 -5.94 -1.11
C ALA A 65 9.54 -6.36 0.06
N LYS A 66 8.42 -5.66 0.29
CA LYS A 66 7.41 -5.99 1.32
C LYS A 66 6.69 -7.29 0.99
N GLN A 67 6.30 -7.50 -0.27
CA GLN A 67 5.75 -8.77 -0.72
C GLN A 67 6.75 -9.92 -0.56
N ALA A 68 8.01 -9.72 -0.96
CA ALA A 68 9.07 -10.71 -0.81
C ALA A 68 9.40 -11.02 0.67
N ALA A 69 9.32 -10.02 1.56
CA ALA A 69 9.46 -10.20 3.01
C ALA A 69 8.31 -11.03 3.58
N ARG A 70 7.06 -10.65 3.29
CA ARG A 70 5.86 -11.41 3.70
C ARG A 70 5.88 -12.84 3.16
N HIS A 71 6.27 -13.02 1.90
CA HIS A 71 6.41 -14.34 1.28
C HIS A 71 7.52 -15.15 1.96
N GLY A 72 8.68 -14.55 2.23
CA GLY A 72 9.78 -15.20 2.97
C GLY A 72 9.38 -15.61 4.39
N GLU A 73 8.66 -14.76 5.11
CA GLU A 73 8.12 -15.08 6.44
C GLU A 73 7.09 -16.21 6.38
N ARG A 74 6.21 -16.20 5.37
CA ARG A 74 5.27 -17.31 5.13
C ARG A 74 6.00 -18.61 4.82
N MET A 75 6.97 -18.60 3.90
CA MET A 75 7.78 -19.79 3.56
C MET A 75 8.45 -20.38 4.79
N ALA A 76 8.98 -19.52 5.67
CA ALA A 76 9.74 -19.98 6.80
C ALA A 76 8.88 -20.37 8.00
N LYS A 77 7.64 -19.85 8.10
CA LYS A 77 6.61 -20.42 8.98
C LYS A 77 6.11 -21.77 8.48
N GLU A 78 5.91 -21.92 7.17
CA GLU A 78 5.58 -23.21 6.53
C GLU A 78 6.71 -24.22 6.84
N ALA A 79 7.97 -23.87 6.53
CA ALA A 79 9.11 -24.76 6.73
C ALA A 79 9.32 -25.23 8.18
N SER A 80 8.91 -24.42 9.17
CA SER A 80 9.02 -24.72 10.61
C SER A 80 7.88 -25.60 11.14
N GLY A 81 6.84 -25.90 10.35
CA GLY A 81 5.74 -26.78 10.75
C GLY A 81 6.18 -28.25 10.84
N PRO A 82 5.48 -29.11 11.60
CA PRO A 82 5.83 -30.53 11.68
C PRO A 82 5.74 -31.23 10.32
N ALA A 83 6.75 -32.01 9.97
CA ALA A 83 6.74 -32.82 8.75
C ALA A 83 5.79 -34.01 8.94
N SER A 84 4.57 -33.95 8.42
CA SER A 84 3.68 -35.11 8.45
C SER A 84 4.08 -36.10 7.35
N ARG A 85 4.99 -37.03 7.67
CA ARG A 85 5.27 -38.20 6.82
C ARG A 85 4.01 -39.07 6.79
N LEU A 86 3.53 -39.40 5.58
CA LEU A 86 2.40 -40.31 5.44
C LEU A 86 2.84 -41.70 5.90
N GLN A 87 2.02 -42.31 6.76
CA GLN A 87 2.14 -43.70 7.14
C GLN A 87 1.25 -44.50 6.19
N PHE A 88 1.84 -45.49 5.50
CA PHE A 88 1.12 -46.34 4.55
C PHE A 88 0.77 -47.67 5.20
N THR A 89 -0.44 -48.17 4.97
CA THR A 89 -0.85 -49.49 5.45
C THR A 89 -0.22 -50.60 4.59
N ALA A 90 -0.18 -51.82 5.11
CA ALA A 90 0.36 -52.97 4.36
C ALA A 90 -0.44 -53.23 3.06
N GLU A 91 -1.75 -53.02 3.10
CA GLU A 91 -2.66 -53.15 1.95
C GLU A 91 -2.40 -52.10 0.86
N GLU A 92 -2.08 -50.87 1.26
CA GLU A 92 -1.71 -49.80 0.34
C GLU A 92 -0.39 -50.11 -0.37
N ARG A 93 0.58 -50.68 0.36
CA ARG A 93 1.89 -51.09 -0.20
C ARG A 93 1.80 -52.31 -1.11
N ALA A 94 0.87 -53.22 -0.85
CA ALA A 94 0.64 -54.39 -1.69
C ALA A 94 -0.02 -54.04 -3.04
N SER A 95 -0.66 -52.87 -3.14
CA SER A 95 -1.39 -52.48 -4.35
C SER A 95 -0.45 -51.92 -5.45
N PRO A 96 -0.43 -52.51 -6.65
CA PRO A 96 0.44 -52.05 -7.74
C PRO A 96 0.03 -50.66 -8.26
N GLU A 97 -1.25 -50.30 -8.15
CA GLU A 97 -1.79 -49.01 -8.61
C GLU A 97 -1.30 -47.82 -7.76
N LEU A 98 -1.17 -48.00 -6.44
CA LEU A 98 -0.71 -46.95 -5.52
C LEU A 98 0.81 -46.95 -5.35
N ALA A 99 1.49 -48.06 -5.65
CA ALA A 99 2.95 -48.19 -5.56
C ALA A 99 3.75 -47.00 -6.14
N PRO A 100 3.47 -46.47 -7.36
CA PRO A 100 4.23 -45.33 -7.88
C PRO A 100 4.01 -44.05 -7.06
N TYR A 101 2.80 -43.84 -6.54
CA TYR A 101 2.45 -42.66 -5.74
C TYR A 101 3.05 -42.74 -4.33
N ILE A 102 3.07 -43.93 -3.73
CA ILE A 102 3.73 -44.21 -2.45
C ILE A 102 5.23 -43.92 -2.58
N LYS A 103 5.89 -44.50 -3.59
CA LYS A 103 7.31 -44.26 -3.87
C LYS A 103 7.61 -42.77 -4.09
N GLN A 104 6.71 -42.06 -4.76
CA GLN A 104 6.85 -40.62 -4.97
C GLN A 104 6.67 -39.82 -3.68
N ALA A 105 5.68 -40.15 -2.85
CA ALA A 105 5.45 -39.52 -1.56
C ALA A 105 6.63 -39.73 -0.61
N GLU A 106 7.15 -40.96 -0.49
CA GLU A 106 8.34 -41.29 0.32
C GLU A 106 9.58 -40.53 -0.16
N LYS A 107 9.88 -40.57 -1.47
CA LYS A 107 11.01 -39.81 -2.04
C LYS A 107 10.91 -38.30 -1.79
N ARG A 108 9.69 -37.75 -1.73
CA ARG A 108 9.47 -36.33 -1.43
C ARG A 108 9.54 -36.04 0.07
N ALA A 109 9.14 -36.97 0.91
CA ALA A 109 9.31 -36.90 2.36
C ALA A 109 10.80 -36.94 2.73
N ASP A 110 11.59 -37.86 2.17
CA ASP A 110 13.04 -37.93 2.45
C ASP A 110 13.76 -36.65 1.99
N ARG A 111 13.32 -36.06 0.87
CA ARG A 111 13.81 -34.73 0.41
C ARG A 111 13.40 -33.59 1.32
N LEU A 112 12.27 -33.70 2.01
CA LEU A 112 11.84 -32.73 3.01
C LEU A 112 12.71 -32.89 4.26
N ASP A 113 12.89 -34.11 4.74
CA ASP A 113 13.67 -34.40 5.95
C ASP A 113 15.13 -33.95 5.79
N THR A 114 15.74 -34.23 4.63
CA THR A 114 17.08 -33.72 4.27
C THR A 114 17.13 -32.19 4.15
N ALA A 115 16.09 -31.55 3.63
CA ALA A 115 16.03 -30.09 3.54
C ALA A 115 15.83 -29.42 4.91
N LYS A 116 15.09 -30.05 5.82
CA LYS A 116 14.91 -29.58 7.20
C LYS A 116 16.15 -29.78 8.05
N SER A 117 16.83 -30.93 7.93
CA SER A 117 18.10 -31.16 8.63
C SER A 117 19.22 -30.23 8.17
N ALA A 118 19.17 -29.74 6.93
CA ALA A 118 20.08 -28.71 6.40
C ALA A 118 19.77 -27.28 6.86
N LEU A 119 18.70 -27.06 7.63
CA LEU A 119 18.40 -25.74 8.20
C LEU A 119 19.44 -25.36 9.27
N PRO A 120 19.81 -24.07 9.36
CA PRO A 120 20.75 -23.62 10.37
C PRO A 120 20.12 -23.73 11.76
N ASN A 121 20.77 -24.47 12.66
CA ASN A 121 20.32 -24.67 14.04
C ASN A 121 21.09 -23.76 15.00
N ARG A 122 20.41 -23.29 16.05
CA ARG A 122 21.03 -22.63 17.20
C ARG A 122 21.09 -23.60 18.37
N ARG A 123 22.23 -23.62 19.08
CA ARG A 123 22.36 -24.35 20.34
C ARG A 123 21.75 -23.50 21.46
N VAL A 124 20.71 -24.02 22.11
CA VAL A 124 20.07 -23.42 23.28
C VAL A 124 20.37 -24.31 24.48
N ILE A 125 20.64 -23.72 25.63
CA ILE A 125 20.89 -24.48 26.87
C ILE A 125 19.53 -24.88 27.44
N THR A 126 19.25 -26.18 27.50
CA THR A 126 18.03 -26.74 28.06
C THR A 126 18.37 -27.63 29.26
N LYS A 127 17.51 -27.62 30.27
CA LYS A 127 17.62 -28.48 31.46
C LYS A 127 16.87 -29.79 31.19
N GLU A 128 17.56 -30.91 31.26
CA GLU A 128 16.95 -32.24 31.22
C GLU A 128 17.09 -32.90 32.59
N THR A 129 15.96 -33.30 33.17
CA THR A 129 15.93 -34.07 34.41
C THR A 129 16.13 -35.54 34.07
N VAL A 130 17.35 -36.02 34.24
CA VAL A 130 17.68 -37.44 34.04
C VAL A 130 17.49 -38.14 35.38
N TYR A 131 16.50 -39.05 35.43
CA TYR A 131 16.32 -39.93 36.56
C TYR A 131 17.36 -41.06 36.49
N ASN A 132 18.11 -41.24 37.58
CA ASN A 132 19.14 -42.26 37.64
C ASN A 132 18.64 -43.39 38.54
N GLU A 133 18.13 -44.46 37.93
CA GLU A 133 17.45 -45.57 38.61
C GLU A 133 18.32 -46.20 39.71
N ALA A 134 19.64 -46.29 39.48
CA ALA A 134 20.59 -46.85 40.45
C ALA A 134 20.77 -46.02 41.73
N LYS A 135 20.41 -44.74 41.75
CA LYS A 135 20.58 -43.85 42.92
C LYS A 135 19.28 -43.26 43.45
N GLY A 136 18.12 -43.60 42.85
CA GLY A 136 16.79 -43.13 43.25
C GLY A 136 16.63 -41.60 43.28
N LYS A 137 17.51 -40.84 42.61
CA LYS A 137 17.55 -39.37 42.67
C LYS A 137 17.58 -38.79 41.26
N ALA A 138 16.65 -37.87 40.98
CA ALA A 138 16.66 -37.09 39.75
C ALA A 138 17.83 -36.09 39.77
N ARG A 139 18.64 -36.05 38.71
CA ARG A 139 19.67 -35.03 38.52
C ARG A 139 19.33 -34.19 37.28
N SER A 140 19.29 -32.88 37.44
CA SER A 140 19.16 -31.97 36.29
C SER A 140 20.52 -31.82 35.62
N LYS A 141 20.62 -32.25 34.36
CA LYS A 141 21.79 -32.03 33.50
C LYS A 141 21.44 -30.94 32.48
N LEU A 142 22.33 -29.98 32.32
CA LEU A 142 22.25 -29.01 31.23
C LEU A 142 22.80 -29.67 29.96
N HIS A 143 22.02 -29.65 28.89
CA HIS A 143 22.50 -30.04 27.57
C HIS A 143 22.21 -28.94 26.56
N PHE A 144 22.98 -28.93 25.48
CA PHE A 144 22.77 -27.99 24.38
C PHE A 144 21.81 -28.60 23.37
N GLU A 145 20.56 -28.19 23.44
CA GLU A 145 19.53 -28.58 22.49
C GLU A 145 19.71 -27.82 21.17
N LYS A 146 19.64 -28.52 20.03
CA LYS A 146 19.70 -27.91 18.71
C LYS A 146 18.29 -27.46 18.31
N VAL A 147 18.00 -26.18 18.48
CA VAL A 147 16.72 -25.56 18.09
C VAL A 147 16.85 -24.97 16.68
N GLU A 148 15.88 -25.22 15.81
CA GLU A 148 15.84 -24.62 14.48
C GLU A 148 15.89 -23.09 14.58
N LYS A 149 16.83 -22.45 13.87
CA LYS A 149 16.89 -20.99 13.85
C LYS A 149 15.71 -20.49 13.03
N HIS A 150 14.84 -19.68 13.63
CA HIS A 150 13.83 -18.99 12.83
C HIS A 150 14.48 -18.08 11.78
N PRO A 151 13.82 -17.92 10.61
CA PRO A 151 14.27 -16.96 9.61
C PRO A 151 14.51 -15.59 10.24
N PRO A 152 15.52 -14.82 9.80
CA PRO A 152 15.65 -13.44 10.24
C PRO A 152 14.36 -12.69 9.89
N LYS A 153 13.69 -12.13 10.90
CA LYS A 153 12.49 -11.28 10.72
C LYS A 153 12.91 -10.06 9.91
N LEU A 154 12.48 -10.00 8.67
CA LEU A 154 12.82 -8.94 7.74
C LEU A 154 11.75 -7.85 7.85
N LYS A 155 11.66 -7.24 9.03
CA LYS A 155 10.83 -6.05 9.20
C LYS A 155 11.52 -4.89 8.47
N PRO A 156 10.82 -4.12 7.63
CA PRO A 156 11.33 -2.84 7.21
C PRO A 156 11.57 -1.99 8.47
N ASN A 157 12.74 -1.40 8.61
CA ASN A 157 13.04 -0.53 9.75
C ASN A 157 12.09 0.68 9.68
N PRO A 158 11.25 0.97 10.70
CA PRO A 158 10.35 2.12 10.65
C PRO A 158 11.11 3.44 10.43
N ALA A 159 12.34 3.54 10.92
CA ALA A 159 13.22 4.68 10.73
C ALA A 159 13.78 4.83 9.30
N SER A 160 13.60 3.84 8.40
CA SER A 160 14.08 3.98 7.02
C SER A 160 13.24 4.95 6.19
N ARG A 161 12.02 5.29 6.63
CA ARG A 161 11.17 6.30 5.98
C ARG A 161 11.72 7.73 6.15
N PRO A 162 11.90 8.24 7.39
CA PRO A 162 12.41 9.59 7.58
C PRO A 162 13.83 9.76 7.07
N VAL A 163 14.70 8.75 7.17
CA VAL A 163 16.07 8.83 6.65
C VAL A 163 16.11 8.91 5.12
N GLN A 164 15.20 8.23 4.43
CA GLN A 164 15.11 8.30 2.96
C GLN A 164 14.46 9.61 2.49
N GLU A 165 13.45 10.08 3.20
CA GLU A 165 12.78 11.36 2.93
C GLU A 165 13.71 12.55 3.21
N ALA A 166 14.51 12.49 4.28
CA ALA A 166 15.56 13.47 4.57
C ALA A 166 16.66 13.45 3.50
N GLY A 167 17.08 12.28 3.02
CA GLY A 167 18.04 12.17 1.92
C GLY A 167 17.52 12.78 0.60
N LEU A 168 16.23 12.59 0.28
CA LEU A 168 15.58 13.21 -0.88
C LEU A 168 15.45 14.73 -0.73
N TYR A 169 15.13 15.21 0.48
CA TYR A 169 15.02 16.64 0.80
C TYR A 169 16.37 17.35 0.78
N LEU A 170 17.42 16.73 1.35
CA LEU A 170 18.78 17.25 1.30
C LEU A 170 19.29 17.31 -0.14
N HIS A 171 18.99 16.32 -0.99
CA HIS A 171 19.29 16.41 -2.42
C HIS A 171 18.51 17.53 -3.14
N GLY A 172 17.27 17.82 -2.72
CA GLY A 172 16.50 18.94 -3.26
C GLY A 172 17.16 20.30 -2.99
N LYS A 173 17.65 20.50 -1.75
CA LYS A 173 18.34 21.74 -1.36
C LYS A 173 19.73 21.91 -1.94
N ILE A 174 20.49 20.82 -2.09
CA ILE A 174 21.80 20.87 -2.74
C ILE A 174 21.65 21.25 -4.22
N HIS A 175 20.56 20.83 -4.87
CA HIS A 175 20.28 21.18 -6.26
C HIS A 175 19.86 22.65 -6.46
N GLU A 176 19.35 23.31 -5.43
CA GLU A 176 18.93 24.72 -5.47
C GLU A 176 20.10 25.69 -5.35
N VAL A 177 21.24 25.26 -4.76
CA VAL A 177 22.37 26.14 -4.44
C VAL A 177 23.53 26.02 -5.44
N GLU A 178 23.62 24.96 -6.25
CA GLU A 178 24.84 24.64 -7.02
C GLU A 178 24.63 24.56 -8.55
N GLN A 179 23.86 25.50 -9.14
CA GLN A 179 23.67 25.57 -10.60
C GLN A 179 24.92 25.91 -11.42
N GLU A 180 26.06 26.26 -10.80
CA GLU A 180 27.22 26.82 -11.50
C GLU A 180 28.26 25.81 -12.00
N ASN A 181 28.15 24.50 -11.69
CA ASN A 181 29.12 23.52 -12.21
C ASN A 181 28.56 22.11 -12.45
N VAL A 182 27.65 22.01 -13.42
CA VAL A 182 26.90 20.81 -13.83
C VAL A 182 27.81 19.61 -14.20
N GLY A 183 29.06 19.85 -14.61
CA GLY A 183 30.01 18.82 -15.07
C GLY A 183 30.64 17.97 -13.97
N VAL A 184 30.90 18.53 -12.79
CA VAL A 184 31.54 17.82 -11.66
C VAL A 184 30.48 17.16 -10.76
N GLU A 185 29.30 17.77 -10.65
CA GLU A 185 28.16 17.20 -9.90
C GLU A 185 27.62 15.89 -10.50
N SER A 186 27.58 15.78 -11.83
CA SER A 186 27.06 14.57 -12.50
C SER A 186 27.94 13.34 -12.21
N GLY A 187 29.26 13.52 -12.11
CA GLY A 187 30.21 12.48 -11.72
C GLY A 187 29.98 12.00 -10.29
N HIS A 188 29.96 12.91 -9.31
CA HIS A 188 29.76 12.57 -7.90
C HIS A 188 28.36 12.00 -7.60
N LYS A 189 27.29 12.50 -8.24
CA LYS A 189 25.93 11.95 -8.09
C LYS A 189 25.80 10.57 -8.73
N ALA A 190 26.45 10.34 -9.87
CA ALA A 190 26.52 9.01 -10.49
C ALA A 190 27.27 8.02 -9.59
N GLU A 191 28.35 8.45 -8.95
CA GLU A 191 29.09 7.65 -7.96
C GLU A 191 28.23 7.34 -6.73
N GLU A 192 27.58 8.33 -6.11
CA GLU A 192 26.76 8.11 -4.92
C GLU A 192 25.53 7.22 -5.21
N LEU A 193 24.87 7.40 -6.35
CA LEU A 193 23.79 6.53 -6.80
C LEU A 193 24.31 5.12 -7.11
N ALA A 194 25.48 4.99 -7.76
CA ALA A 194 26.11 3.71 -8.01
C ALA A 194 26.45 2.98 -6.71
N GLU A 195 26.99 3.68 -5.70
CA GLU A 195 27.28 3.12 -4.38
C GLU A 195 26.02 2.69 -3.63
N ARG A 196 24.97 3.54 -3.64
CA ARG A 196 23.68 3.21 -3.02
C ARG A 196 23.04 1.99 -3.69
N GLN A 197 23.08 1.91 -5.03
CA GLN A 197 22.56 0.78 -5.79
C GLN A 197 23.41 -0.49 -5.58
N ALA A 198 24.74 -0.37 -5.60
CA ALA A 198 25.67 -1.47 -5.33
C ALA A 198 25.49 -2.01 -3.90
N GLY A 199 25.39 -1.12 -2.90
CA GLY A 199 25.11 -1.47 -1.52
C GLY A 199 23.74 -2.11 -1.31
N LYS A 200 22.70 -1.67 -2.04
CA LYS A 200 21.37 -2.33 -2.07
C LYS A 200 21.48 -3.73 -2.69
N ALA A 201 22.18 -3.88 -3.82
CA ALA A 201 22.38 -5.14 -4.51
C ALA A 201 23.15 -6.16 -3.64
N LEU A 202 24.23 -5.75 -2.99
CA LEU A 202 25.04 -6.59 -2.10
C LEU A 202 24.23 -7.06 -0.87
N ARG A 203 23.47 -6.16 -0.24
CA ARG A 203 22.55 -6.51 0.86
C ARG A 203 21.49 -7.51 0.42
N ASN A 204 20.91 -7.32 -0.77
CA ASN A 204 19.94 -8.25 -1.34
C ASN A 204 20.54 -9.61 -1.68
N ALA A 205 21.76 -9.65 -2.23
CA ALA A 205 22.48 -10.90 -2.51
C ALA A 205 22.77 -11.67 -1.21
N ARG A 206 23.27 -10.98 -0.17
CA ARG A 206 23.49 -11.58 1.16
C ARG A 206 22.20 -12.10 1.76
N ARG A 207 21.10 -11.35 1.65
CA ARG A 207 19.76 -11.77 2.11
C ARG A 207 19.26 -12.99 1.35
N ARG A 208 19.42 -13.01 0.02
CA ARG A 208 19.04 -14.16 -0.82
C ARG A 208 19.79 -15.40 -0.39
N ASN A 209 21.10 -15.30 -0.18
CA ASN A 209 21.93 -16.41 0.31
C ASN A 209 21.50 -16.90 1.69
N LYS A 210 21.24 -16.00 2.65
CA LYS A 210 20.74 -16.38 3.99
C LYS A 210 19.38 -17.09 3.95
N LEU A 211 18.52 -16.76 2.99
CA LEU A 211 17.19 -17.36 2.83
C LEU A 211 17.17 -18.60 1.94
N LYS A 212 18.28 -18.97 1.27
CA LYS A 212 18.36 -20.17 0.41
C LYS A 212 17.91 -21.46 1.12
N PRO A 213 18.41 -21.83 2.32
CA PRO A 213 18.02 -23.08 2.96
C PRO A 213 16.52 -23.12 3.33
N TYR A 214 15.99 -22.01 3.84
CA TYR A 214 14.55 -21.89 4.15
C TYR A 214 13.66 -21.99 2.90
N ARG A 215 14.07 -21.41 1.78
CA ARG A 215 13.35 -21.53 0.51
C ARG A 215 13.40 -22.96 -0.03
N ALA A 216 14.53 -23.66 0.14
CA ALA A 216 14.67 -25.06 -0.25
C ALA A 216 13.75 -25.95 0.59
N ALA A 217 13.73 -25.78 1.92
CA ALA A 217 12.84 -26.48 2.84
C ALA A 217 11.35 -26.24 2.49
N ALA A 218 10.93 -24.97 2.31
CA ALA A 218 9.56 -24.65 1.93
C ALA A 218 9.17 -25.23 0.56
N LYS A 219 10.10 -25.25 -0.40
CA LYS A 219 9.86 -25.88 -1.72
C LYS A 219 9.73 -27.39 -1.60
N ALA A 220 10.54 -28.04 -0.75
CA ALA A 220 10.46 -29.47 -0.48
C ALA A 220 9.15 -29.83 0.22
N GLU A 221 8.74 -29.03 1.20
CA GLU A 221 7.46 -29.18 1.90
C GLU A 221 6.28 -29.11 0.95
N ARG A 222 6.18 -28.06 0.11
CA ARG A 222 5.13 -27.94 -0.92
C ARG A 222 5.08 -29.15 -1.85
N LYS A 223 6.26 -29.65 -2.24
CA LYS A 223 6.41 -30.82 -3.11
C LYS A 223 6.01 -32.12 -2.43
N SER A 224 6.19 -32.24 -1.11
CA SER A 224 5.72 -33.37 -0.30
C SER A 224 4.21 -33.30 -0.13
N MET A 225 3.65 -32.13 0.24
CA MET A 225 2.20 -31.94 0.38
C MET A 225 1.46 -32.20 -0.92
N ALA A 226 2.02 -31.78 -2.06
CA ALA A 226 1.44 -32.07 -3.36
C ALA A 226 1.44 -33.57 -3.68
N ALA A 227 2.52 -34.30 -3.34
CA ALA A 227 2.60 -35.75 -3.55
C ALA A 227 1.65 -36.50 -2.59
N ASN A 228 1.55 -36.07 -1.34
CA ASN A 228 0.62 -36.61 -0.36
C ASN A 228 -0.83 -36.39 -0.79
N ALA A 229 -1.18 -35.19 -1.26
CA ALA A 229 -2.51 -34.91 -1.80
C ALA A 229 -2.82 -35.73 -3.06
N GLU A 230 -1.81 -36.01 -3.89
CA GLU A 230 -1.97 -36.89 -5.06
C GLU A 230 -2.17 -38.35 -4.65
N PHE A 231 -1.47 -38.84 -3.63
CA PHE A 231 -1.71 -40.15 -3.04
C PHE A 231 -3.13 -40.26 -2.49
N VAL A 232 -3.59 -39.29 -1.69
CA VAL A 232 -4.95 -39.26 -1.14
C VAL A 232 -6.01 -39.23 -2.25
N TYR A 233 -5.75 -38.49 -3.32
CA TYR A 233 -6.65 -38.47 -4.48
C TYR A 233 -6.73 -39.84 -5.16
N GLN A 234 -5.60 -40.49 -5.43
CA GLN A 234 -5.60 -41.80 -6.08
C GLN A 234 -6.21 -42.89 -5.20
N LYS A 235 -5.94 -42.82 -3.89
CA LYS A 235 -6.63 -43.67 -2.91
C LYS A 235 -8.15 -43.46 -2.98
N SER A 236 -8.63 -42.21 -2.99
CA SER A 236 -10.06 -41.93 -3.06
C SER A 236 -10.74 -42.44 -4.34
N LEU A 237 -10.03 -42.46 -5.48
CA LEU A 237 -10.54 -43.01 -6.74
C LEU A 237 -10.62 -44.53 -6.72
N ARG A 238 -9.66 -45.20 -6.07
CA ARG A 238 -9.67 -46.65 -5.88
C ARG A 238 -10.80 -47.07 -4.94
N ASP A 239 -10.94 -46.38 -3.82
CA ASP A 239 -11.90 -46.74 -2.78
C ASP A 239 -13.36 -46.42 -3.18
N ASN A 240 -13.56 -45.52 -4.16
CA ASN A 240 -14.88 -45.10 -4.63
C ASN A 240 -14.99 -45.22 -6.16
N PRO A 241 -15.44 -46.36 -6.70
CA PRO A 241 -15.57 -46.55 -8.15
C PRO A 241 -16.59 -45.59 -8.80
N GLU A 242 -17.58 -45.10 -8.06
CA GLU A 242 -18.53 -44.07 -8.52
C GLU A 242 -17.84 -42.73 -8.81
N LEU A 243 -16.85 -42.35 -7.99
CA LEU A 243 -16.04 -41.16 -8.24
C LEU A 243 -15.14 -41.37 -9.47
N ALA A 244 -14.61 -42.57 -9.67
CA ALA A 244 -13.84 -42.87 -10.88
C ALA A 244 -14.69 -42.73 -12.16
N GLN A 245 -15.97 -43.12 -12.10
CA GLN A 245 -16.93 -42.95 -13.21
C GLN A 245 -17.35 -41.49 -13.43
N ALA A 246 -17.58 -40.73 -12.37
CA ALA A 246 -17.90 -39.30 -12.43
C ALA A 246 -16.72 -38.42 -12.93
N VAL A 247 -15.50 -38.95 -12.88
CA VAL A 247 -14.23 -38.29 -13.26
C VAL A 247 -13.84 -38.56 -14.72
N THR A 248 -14.72 -39.19 -15.49
CA THR A 248 -14.55 -39.39 -16.94
C THR A 248 -14.33 -38.08 -17.70
N ASN A 249 -14.90 -36.96 -17.23
CA ASN A 249 -14.65 -35.64 -17.82
C ASN A 249 -13.31 -35.04 -17.34
N PRO A 250 -12.40 -34.62 -18.25
CA PRO A 250 -11.10 -34.04 -17.88
C PRO A 250 -11.22 -32.76 -17.04
N ILE A 251 -12.30 -31.98 -17.19
CA ILE A 251 -12.51 -30.74 -16.44
C ILE A 251 -12.89 -31.04 -14.99
N SER A 252 -13.87 -31.94 -14.77
CA SER A 252 -14.29 -32.33 -13.40
C SER A 252 -13.12 -32.95 -12.64
N ARG A 253 -12.29 -33.74 -13.33
CA ARG A 253 -11.03 -34.31 -12.81
C ARG A 253 -10.09 -33.25 -12.26
N LEU A 254 -9.84 -32.19 -13.03
CA LEU A 254 -8.94 -31.11 -12.62
C LEU A 254 -9.51 -30.34 -11.42
N TRP A 255 -10.82 -30.06 -11.41
CA TRP A 255 -11.50 -29.38 -10.32
C TRP A 255 -11.47 -30.20 -9.03
N GLN A 256 -11.77 -31.49 -9.08
CA GLN A 256 -11.72 -32.37 -7.91
C GLN A 256 -10.29 -32.53 -7.38
N LYS A 257 -9.31 -32.68 -8.29
CA LYS A 257 -7.89 -32.72 -7.91
C LYS A 257 -7.44 -31.42 -7.23
N GLN A 258 -7.88 -30.27 -7.73
CA GLN A 258 -7.61 -28.98 -7.08
C GLN A 258 -8.33 -28.86 -5.73
N HIS A 259 -9.57 -29.32 -5.63
CA HIS A 259 -10.36 -29.30 -4.40
C HIS A 259 -9.66 -30.11 -3.30
N ILE A 260 -9.24 -31.34 -3.59
CA ILE A 260 -8.51 -32.20 -2.65
C ILE A 260 -7.16 -31.58 -2.26
N LYS A 261 -6.42 -30.98 -3.20
CA LYS A 261 -5.19 -30.24 -2.87
C LYS A 261 -5.46 -29.06 -1.93
N ARG A 262 -6.57 -28.35 -2.10
CA ARG A 262 -6.98 -27.24 -1.21
C ARG A 262 -7.38 -27.75 0.16
N GLU A 263 -8.21 -28.78 0.24
CA GLU A 263 -8.65 -29.38 1.50
C GLU A 263 -7.48 -30.00 2.27
N TYR A 264 -6.57 -30.70 1.59
CA TYR A 264 -5.34 -31.20 2.19
C TYR A 264 -4.47 -30.05 2.73
N ALA A 265 -4.31 -28.97 1.97
CA ALA A 265 -3.57 -27.79 2.44
C ALA A 265 -4.27 -27.07 3.61
N LYS A 266 -5.61 -27.04 3.66
CA LYS A 266 -6.38 -26.52 4.80
C LYS A 266 -6.19 -27.41 6.03
N ALA A 267 -6.28 -28.73 5.88
CA ALA A 267 -6.08 -29.69 6.95
C ALA A 267 -4.64 -29.63 7.50
N ALA A 268 -3.63 -29.57 6.64
CA ALA A 268 -2.24 -29.41 7.05
C ALA A 268 -2.00 -28.09 7.80
N ARG A 269 -2.62 -26.98 7.36
CA ARG A 269 -2.56 -25.68 8.07
C ARG A 269 -3.33 -25.69 9.39
N ALA A 270 -4.45 -26.40 9.47
CA ALA A 270 -5.23 -26.56 10.69
C ALA A 270 -4.46 -27.40 11.72
N ALA A 271 -3.82 -28.49 11.28
CA ALA A 271 -2.94 -29.32 12.10
C ALA A 271 -1.73 -28.51 12.62
N GLY A 272 -1.13 -27.67 11.77
CA GLY A 272 -0.06 -26.76 12.19
C GLY A 272 -0.50 -25.61 13.13
N ARG A 273 -1.79 -25.26 13.15
CA ARG A 273 -2.38 -24.29 14.09
C ARG A 273 -2.78 -24.91 15.43
N GLY A 274 -2.81 -26.24 15.54
CA GLY A 274 -3.10 -26.96 16.77
C GLY A 274 -2.09 -26.75 17.90
N ALA A 275 -0.94 -26.12 17.62
CA ALA A 275 0.08 -25.80 18.62
C ALA A 275 0.04 -24.33 19.11
N ALA A 276 -0.85 -23.47 18.59
CA ALA A 276 -0.88 -22.06 18.99
C ALA A 276 -2.28 -21.44 18.86
N GLY A 277 -3.09 -21.60 19.91
CA GLY A 277 -4.13 -20.65 20.28
C GLY A 277 -5.50 -20.80 19.62
N SER A 278 -6.48 -21.09 20.49
CA SER A 278 -7.91 -20.77 20.33
C SER A 278 -8.76 -21.65 19.39
N ALA A 279 -9.10 -22.82 19.89
CA ALA A 279 -10.16 -23.70 19.36
C ALA A 279 -11.58 -23.31 19.83
N LYS A 280 -11.84 -22.08 20.28
CA LYS A 280 -13.15 -21.69 20.85
C LYS A 280 -14.07 -20.86 19.95
N THR A 281 -13.64 -20.40 18.77
CA THR A 281 -14.47 -19.48 17.95
C THR A 281 -14.89 -19.98 16.57
N THR A 282 -14.44 -21.16 16.12
CA THR A 282 -14.81 -21.67 14.76
C THR A 282 -15.85 -22.80 14.79
N ALA A 283 -16.01 -23.51 15.91
CA ALA A 283 -16.96 -24.63 16.02
C ALA A 283 -18.42 -24.17 16.21
N SER A 284 -18.66 -23.01 16.81
CA SER A 284 -20.01 -22.47 17.05
C SER A 284 -20.62 -21.79 15.82
N ALA A 285 -19.78 -21.24 14.92
CA ALA A 285 -20.24 -20.62 13.68
C ALA A 285 -20.60 -21.66 12.60
N ALA A 286 -19.82 -22.75 12.49
CA ALA A 286 -20.07 -23.81 11.52
C ALA A 286 -21.30 -24.67 11.87
N ARG A 287 -21.57 -24.93 13.16
CA ARG A 287 -22.77 -25.67 13.59
C ARG A 287 -24.06 -24.87 13.35
N LYS A 288 -24.05 -23.55 13.56
CA LYS A 288 -25.21 -22.68 13.25
C LYS A 288 -25.50 -22.54 11.76
N ALA A 289 -24.48 -22.66 10.89
CA ALA A 289 -24.66 -22.62 9.43
C ALA A 289 -25.20 -23.95 8.88
N ALA A 290 -24.76 -25.09 9.42
CA ALA A 290 -25.18 -26.42 8.97
C ALA A 290 -26.63 -26.77 9.39
N GLU A 291 -27.08 -26.33 10.56
CA GLU A 291 -28.47 -26.56 10.99
C GLU A 291 -29.49 -25.70 10.23
N LYS A 292 -29.13 -24.45 9.87
CA LYS A 292 -29.99 -23.58 9.04
C LYS A 292 -30.07 -24.00 7.57
N GLY A 293 -29.04 -24.68 7.05
CA GLY A 293 -29.03 -25.18 5.66
C GLY A 293 -30.03 -26.31 5.40
N LYS A 294 -30.28 -27.18 6.40
CA LYS A 294 -31.23 -28.30 6.26
C LYS A 294 -32.70 -27.87 6.36
N GLN A 295 -32.99 -26.82 7.13
CA GLN A 295 -34.35 -26.25 7.22
C GLN A 295 -34.71 -25.37 6.01
N ALA A 296 -33.73 -24.71 5.39
CA ALA A 296 -33.96 -23.93 4.18
C ALA A 296 -34.25 -24.82 2.95
N ALA A 297 -33.63 -25.99 2.85
CA ALA A 297 -33.81 -26.90 1.70
C ALA A 297 -35.23 -27.51 1.62
N SER A 298 -35.88 -27.80 2.76
CA SER A 298 -37.24 -28.36 2.78
C SER A 298 -38.34 -27.33 2.54
N LEU A 299 -38.08 -26.04 2.83
CA LEU A 299 -39.02 -24.94 2.56
C LEU A 299 -38.99 -24.49 1.08
N VAL A 300 -37.82 -24.56 0.43
CA VAL A 300 -37.67 -24.26 -1.00
C VAL A 300 -38.39 -25.29 -1.87
N ALA A 301 -38.44 -26.56 -1.46
CA ALA A 301 -39.19 -27.60 -2.16
C ALA A 301 -40.72 -27.46 -2.04
N ARG A 302 -41.23 -26.95 -0.90
CA ARG A 302 -42.68 -26.85 -0.63
C ARG A 302 -43.33 -25.57 -1.17
N HIS A 303 -42.57 -24.49 -1.32
CA HIS A 303 -43.06 -23.20 -1.83
C HIS A 303 -42.20 -22.70 -2.98
N TRP A 304 -42.08 -23.48 -4.06
CA TRP A 304 -41.24 -23.12 -5.21
C TRP A 304 -41.61 -21.74 -5.79
N LYS A 305 -42.90 -21.39 -5.82
CA LYS A 305 -43.39 -20.06 -6.25
C LYS A 305 -42.97 -18.94 -5.29
N GLY A 306 -42.97 -19.20 -3.98
CA GLY A 306 -42.52 -18.25 -2.96
C GLY A 306 -41.00 -18.09 -2.94
N ALA A 307 -40.26 -19.17 -3.16
CA ALA A 307 -38.81 -19.13 -3.36
C ALA A 307 -38.42 -18.41 -4.66
N LEU A 308 -39.25 -18.49 -5.71
CA LEU A 308 -39.06 -17.72 -6.95
C LEU A 308 -39.37 -16.23 -6.74
N LEU A 309 -40.37 -15.90 -5.92
CA LEU A 309 -40.70 -14.52 -5.57
C LEU A 309 -39.63 -13.90 -4.66
N ILE A 310 -39.18 -14.61 -3.62
CA ILE A 310 -38.09 -14.19 -2.73
C ILE A 310 -36.76 -14.18 -3.49
N GLY A 311 -36.56 -15.14 -4.40
CA GLY A 311 -35.41 -15.18 -5.30
C GLY A 311 -35.43 -14.03 -6.31
N GLY A 312 -36.61 -13.66 -6.82
CA GLY A 312 -36.81 -12.52 -7.71
C GLY A 312 -36.61 -11.18 -7.01
N VAL A 313 -37.16 -11.01 -5.80
CA VAL A 313 -36.92 -9.84 -4.94
C VAL A 313 -35.45 -9.80 -4.50
N GLY A 314 -34.85 -10.94 -4.19
CA GLY A 314 -33.43 -11.06 -3.86
C GLY A 314 -32.52 -10.77 -5.05
N LEU A 315 -32.90 -11.21 -6.26
CA LEU A 315 -32.23 -10.89 -7.52
C LEU A 315 -32.38 -9.41 -7.86
N MET A 316 -33.56 -8.83 -7.64
CA MET A 316 -33.83 -7.40 -7.82
C MET A 316 -33.08 -6.56 -6.79
N LEU A 317 -32.96 -7.02 -5.54
CA LEU A 317 -32.09 -6.42 -4.52
C LEU A 317 -30.61 -6.57 -4.90
N LEU A 318 -30.20 -7.71 -5.47
CA LEU A 318 -28.86 -7.91 -6.03
C LEU A 318 -28.62 -7.04 -7.26
N PHE A 319 -29.64 -6.74 -8.06
CA PHE A 319 -29.58 -5.84 -9.20
C PHE A 319 -29.58 -4.37 -8.76
N LEU A 320 -30.22 -4.03 -7.64
CA LEU A 320 -30.15 -2.71 -7.01
C LEU A 320 -28.79 -2.51 -6.32
N MET A 321 -28.29 -3.51 -5.59
CA MET A 321 -26.94 -3.50 -5.01
C MET A 321 -25.87 -3.57 -6.10
N GLY A 322 -26.11 -4.30 -7.19
CA GLY A 322 -25.26 -4.39 -8.38
C GLY A 322 -25.34 -3.14 -9.26
N GLY A 323 -26.50 -2.49 -9.33
CA GLY A 323 -26.70 -1.19 -9.96
C GLY A 323 -25.96 -0.09 -9.20
N LEU A 324 -25.96 -0.14 -7.86
CA LEU A 324 -25.07 0.67 -7.03
C LEU A 324 -23.59 0.33 -7.26
N GLN A 325 -23.25 -0.92 -7.60
CA GLN A 325 -21.88 -1.28 -8.02
C GLN A 325 -21.50 -0.75 -9.42
N SER A 326 -22.45 -0.72 -10.36
CA SER A 326 -22.28 -0.11 -11.69
C SER A 326 -22.22 1.41 -11.61
N CYS A 327 -22.90 2.03 -10.65
CA CYS A 327 -22.68 3.43 -10.31
C CYS A 327 -21.29 3.63 -9.70
N THR A 328 -20.71 2.70 -8.93
CA THR A 328 -19.27 2.78 -8.55
C THR A 328 -18.27 2.49 -9.68
N ALA A 329 -18.68 2.12 -10.89
CA ALA A 329 -17.75 2.20 -12.03
C ALA A 329 -17.62 3.64 -12.57
N MET A 330 -18.60 4.51 -12.29
CA MET A 330 -18.56 5.95 -12.57
C MET A 330 -18.28 6.82 -11.32
N PHE A 331 -18.52 6.30 -10.11
CA PHE A 331 -18.37 7.01 -8.81
C PHE A 331 -17.44 6.30 -7.80
N GLY A 332 -16.80 5.18 -8.16
CA GLY A 332 -16.10 4.29 -7.23
C GLY A 332 -14.58 4.38 -7.25
N SER A 333 -14.02 5.59 -7.35
CA SER A 333 -12.67 5.85 -6.84
C SER A 333 -12.67 6.25 -5.35
N ALA A 334 -13.83 6.49 -4.72
CA ALA A 334 -13.89 7.07 -3.36
C ALA A 334 -14.00 6.05 -2.20
N GLY A 335 -14.15 4.75 -2.46
CA GLY A 335 -14.56 3.79 -1.43
C GLY A 335 -13.51 3.41 -0.38
N THR A 336 -12.21 3.40 -0.70
CA THR A 336 -11.16 3.12 0.30
C THR A 336 -9.78 3.46 -0.27
N GLY A 337 -9.26 4.65 0.02
CA GLY A 337 -7.83 4.94 -0.13
C GLY A 337 -7.42 6.15 -0.96
N LEU A 338 -8.36 6.97 -1.44
CA LEU A 338 -8.06 8.27 -2.03
C LEU A 338 -8.81 9.37 -1.26
N ALA A 339 -8.36 9.66 -0.04
CA ALA A 339 -8.35 11.04 0.41
C ALA A 339 -7.19 11.74 -0.34
N ALA A 340 -7.30 11.79 -1.66
CA ALA A 340 -6.56 12.73 -2.47
C ALA A 340 -7.27 14.06 -2.29
N THR A 341 -6.51 15.12 -2.08
CA THR A 341 -6.94 16.47 -1.71
C THR A 341 -7.63 17.21 -2.87
N SER A 342 -8.52 16.55 -3.61
CA SER A 342 -9.27 17.12 -4.74
C SER A 342 -10.70 17.41 -4.33
N TYR A 343 -11.21 18.59 -4.71
CA TYR A 343 -12.61 18.98 -4.56
C TYR A 343 -13.53 17.98 -5.28
N LEU A 344 -14.72 17.74 -4.73
CA LEU A 344 -15.68 16.75 -5.26
C LEU A 344 -16.76 17.40 -6.15
N SER A 345 -16.89 18.72 -6.12
CA SER A 345 -17.78 19.49 -7.01
C SER A 345 -17.28 19.45 -8.45
N GLU A 346 -18.19 19.61 -9.42
CA GLU A 346 -17.81 19.67 -10.82
C GLU A 346 -17.04 20.96 -11.12
N ASP A 347 -16.06 20.90 -12.04
CA ASP A 347 -15.25 22.07 -12.41
C ASP A 347 -16.11 23.25 -12.91
N SER A 348 -17.24 22.98 -13.59
CA SER A 348 -18.19 24.01 -14.01
C SER A 348 -18.88 24.71 -12.86
N ASP A 349 -19.20 23.98 -11.78
CA ASP A 349 -19.81 24.56 -10.58
C ASP A 349 -18.77 25.39 -9.81
N MET A 350 -17.53 24.93 -9.74
CA MET A 350 -16.43 25.66 -9.10
C MET A 350 -16.10 26.96 -9.83
N LEU A 351 -16.02 26.93 -11.17
CA LEU A 351 -15.78 28.12 -11.98
C LEU A 351 -16.99 29.06 -11.98
N GLY A 352 -18.21 28.53 -11.96
CA GLY A 352 -19.42 29.33 -11.82
C GLY A 352 -19.47 30.07 -10.48
N ALA A 353 -19.10 29.39 -9.39
CA ALA A 353 -19.03 29.97 -8.06
C ALA A 353 -17.97 31.07 -7.97
N GLU A 354 -16.78 30.85 -8.53
CA GLU A 354 -15.72 31.86 -8.60
C GLU A 354 -16.18 33.11 -9.36
N ALA A 355 -16.81 32.93 -10.53
CA ALA A 355 -17.35 34.03 -11.31
C ALA A 355 -18.48 34.80 -10.59
N ALA A 356 -19.35 34.10 -9.85
CA ALA A 356 -20.43 34.72 -9.08
C ALA A 356 -19.87 35.58 -7.93
N TYR A 357 -18.89 35.07 -7.19
CA TYR A 357 -18.24 35.82 -6.11
C TYR A 357 -17.39 36.98 -6.63
N ALA A 358 -16.69 36.80 -7.76
CA ALA A 358 -16.00 37.90 -8.42
C ALA A 358 -16.98 39.02 -8.88
N GLY A 359 -18.19 38.65 -9.28
CA GLY A 359 -19.26 39.62 -9.57
C GLY A 359 -19.68 40.42 -8.33
N MET A 360 -19.90 39.73 -7.20
CA MET A 360 -20.23 40.39 -5.93
C MET A 360 -19.10 41.30 -5.42
N GLU A 361 -17.85 40.91 -5.63
CA GLU A 361 -16.68 41.74 -5.31
C GLU A 361 -16.61 42.99 -6.19
N ALA A 362 -16.90 42.87 -7.48
CA ALA A 362 -16.97 44.01 -8.39
C ALA A 362 -18.11 44.97 -8.00
N ASP A 363 -19.27 44.45 -7.60
CA ASP A 363 -20.40 45.25 -7.11
C ASP A 363 -20.05 45.97 -5.80
N LEU A 364 -19.37 45.28 -4.87
CA LEU A 364 -18.91 45.87 -3.61
C LEU A 364 -17.86 46.96 -3.83
N GLN A 365 -16.92 46.73 -4.76
CA GLN A 365 -15.93 47.73 -5.14
C GLN A 365 -16.61 48.94 -5.78
N TYR A 366 -17.61 48.73 -6.63
CA TYR A 366 -18.39 49.81 -7.23
C TYR A 366 -19.13 50.62 -6.16
N GLU A 367 -19.76 49.97 -5.18
CA GLU A 367 -20.43 50.63 -4.06
C GLU A 367 -19.44 51.45 -3.24
N LEU A 368 -18.26 50.90 -2.95
CA LEU A 368 -17.21 51.59 -2.19
C LEU A 368 -16.67 52.82 -2.94
N ASP A 369 -16.42 52.67 -4.25
CA ASP A 369 -15.92 53.77 -5.11
C ASP A 369 -16.95 54.91 -5.24
N HIS A 370 -18.24 54.61 -5.10
CA HIS A 370 -19.35 55.56 -5.22
C HIS A 370 -20.06 55.83 -3.89
N TYR A 371 -19.47 55.44 -2.76
CA TYR A 371 -20.17 55.39 -1.47
C TYR A 371 -20.73 56.75 -1.04
N GLU A 372 -19.94 57.82 -1.18
CA GLU A 372 -20.36 59.18 -0.82
C GLU A 372 -21.52 59.69 -1.68
N THR A 373 -21.60 59.22 -2.93
CA THR A 373 -22.67 59.57 -3.86
C THR A 373 -23.93 58.72 -3.67
N LEU A 374 -23.76 57.45 -3.29
CA LEU A 374 -24.86 56.52 -3.02
C LEU A 374 -25.50 56.78 -1.66
N HIS A 375 -24.74 57.33 -0.70
CA HIS A 375 -25.19 57.61 0.67
C HIS A 375 -25.03 59.09 1.07
N PRO A 376 -25.67 60.05 0.38
CA PRO A 376 -25.51 61.47 0.69
C PRO A 376 -26.15 61.87 2.03
N GLY A 377 -25.62 62.91 2.67
CA GLY A 377 -26.19 63.50 3.89
C GLY A 377 -25.29 63.49 5.13
N TYR A 378 -24.05 63.04 4.99
CA TYR A 378 -23.03 63.08 6.03
C TYR A 378 -21.93 64.07 5.68
N ASP A 379 -21.43 64.81 6.68
CA ASP A 379 -20.36 65.80 6.52
C ASP A 379 -18.95 65.17 6.49
N GLU A 380 -18.80 63.95 7.03
CA GLU A 380 -17.53 63.22 7.08
C GLU A 380 -17.79 61.71 6.95
N TYR A 381 -17.04 61.03 6.08
CA TYR A 381 -17.02 59.57 5.95
C TYR A 381 -15.71 59.01 6.51
N ARG A 382 -15.80 57.99 7.36
CA ARG A 382 -14.64 57.30 7.95
C ARG A 382 -14.70 55.84 7.59
N PHE A 383 -13.71 55.37 6.85
CA PHE A 383 -13.64 54.00 6.36
C PHE A 383 -12.50 53.23 7.04
N GLU A 384 -12.79 52.00 7.45
CA GLU A 384 -11.79 50.99 7.80
C GLU A 384 -11.94 49.87 6.77
N LEU A 385 -11.03 49.82 5.79
CA LEU A 385 -11.15 48.97 4.60
C LEU A 385 -10.05 47.92 4.59
N ASP A 386 -10.44 46.70 4.25
CA ASP A 386 -9.54 45.60 3.89
C ASP A 386 -9.61 45.32 2.38
N GLU A 387 -8.73 44.45 1.89
CA GLU A 387 -8.71 44.03 0.49
C GLU A 387 -9.98 43.26 0.11
N ILE A 388 -10.65 43.71 -0.96
CA ILE A 388 -11.83 43.02 -1.52
C ILE A 388 -11.32 41.98 -2.52
N GLY A 389 -11.44 40.71 -2.16
CA GLY A 389 -11.06 39.59 -3.01
C GLY A 389 -11.12 38.25 -2.29
N HIS A 390 -11.30 37.17 -3.04
CA HIS A 390 -11.25 35.81 -2.55
C HIS A 390 -10.13 35.00 -3.20
N ASP A 391 -9.59 34.03 -2.46
CA ASP A 391 -8.76 32.97 -3.05
C ASP A 391 -9.69 31.87 -3.58
N PRO A 392 -9.67 31.54 -4.89
CA PRO A 392 -10.55 30.52 -5.48
C PRO A 392 -10.48 29.15 -4.79
N TYR A 393 -9.32 28.76 -4.28
CA TYR A 393 -9.15 27.51 -3.56
C TYR A 393 -9.78 27.57 -2.17
N VAL A 394 -9.63 28.71 -1.48
CA VAL A 394 -10.24 28.91 -0.17
C VAL A 394 -11.77 28.96 -0.31
N LEU A 395 -12.29 29.70 -1.28
CA LEU A 395 -13.72 29.75 -1.59
C LEU A 395 -14.28 28.34 -1.83
N THR A 396 -13.64 27.58 -2.72
CA THR A 396 -14.06 26.21 -3.01
C THR A 396 -14.02 25.33 -1.77
N SER A 397 -13.02 25.48 -0.90
CA SER A 397 -12.92 24.73 0.36
C SER A 397 -14.03 25.05 1.35
N ILE A 398 -14.44 26.32 1.43
CA ILE A 398 -15.52 26.79 2.30
C ILE A 398 -16.86 26.29 1.78
N LEU A 399 -17.13 26.43 0.48
CA LEU A 399 -18.35 25.91 -0.15
C LEU A 399 -18.43 24.39 -0.01
N SER A 400 -17.32 23.68 -0.24
CA SER A 400 -17.27 22.24 -0.02
C SER A 400 -17.56 21.86 1.44
N ALA A 401 -17.06 22.63 2.41
CA ALA A 401 -17.34 22.38 3.83
C ALA A 401 -18.81 22.67 4.19
N LEU A 402 -19.39 23.73 3.63
CA LEU A 402 -20.78 24.14 3.85
C LEU A 402 -21.78 23.12 3.29
N HIS A 403 -21.51 22.59 2.10
CA HIS A 403 -22.39 21.66 1.37
C HIS A 403 -22.03 20.17 1.59
N ASN A 404 -21.35 19.85 2.70
CA ASN A 404 -20.97 18.47 3.06
C ASN A 404 -20.17 17.70 1.99
N GLY A 405 -19.36 18.42 1.21
CA GLY A 405 -18.35 17.89 0.31
C GLY A 405 -18.57 18.20 -1.17
N VAL A 406 -19.80 18.44 -1.62
CA VAL A 406 -20.15 18.73 -3.02
C VAL A 406 -21.17 19.86 -3.05
N PHE A 407 -20.96 20.86 -3.89
CA PHE A 407 -21.90 21.96 -4.14
C PHE A 407 -22.19 22.08 -5.64
N THR A 408 -23.35 22.61 -6.00
CA THR A 408 -23.73 22.97 -7.37
C THR A 408 -23.87 24.49 -7.50
N LEU A 409 -23.79 25.02 -8.72
CA LEU A 409 -23.91 26.47 -8.93
C LEU A 409 -25.25 27.06 -8.43
N GLU A 410 -26.34 26.29 -8.43
CA GLU A 410 -27.65 26.78 -7.95
C GLU A 410 -27.70 26.99 -6.42
N GLU A 411 -26.76 26.38 -5.70
CA GLU A 411 -26.66 26.45 -4.25
C GLU A 411 -25.72 27.57 -3.77
N VAL A 412 -25.01 28.22 -4.70
CA VAL A 412 -24.03 29.30 -4.51
C VAL A 412 -24.67 30.63 -4.88
#